data_AF-A0A7S3U9R8-F1
#
_entry.id   AF-A0A7S3U9R8-F1
#
_cell.length_a   1.000
_cell.length_b   1.000
_cell.length_c   1.000
_cell.angle_alpha   90.00
_cell.angle_beta   90.00
_cell.angle_gamma   90.00
#
_symmetry.space_group_name_H-M   'P 1'
#
loop_
_entity.id
_entity.type
_entity.pdbx_description
1 polymer ?
#
loop_
_entity_poly.entity_id
_entity_poly.type
_entity_poly.pdbx_seq_one_letter_code
_entity_poly.pdbx_strand_id
1 'polypeptide(L)'
;MNMQDSMLLRAKDKRFDWPKMKKVFGLINEEVKIDRPKEISYVFNGLAPPSVKFIENFISREGFKDKEMLEKLKLLPGAYYSPPNEHEFFRPGKGPDSMRKKKVMVYFIGGVTFAEISAIRFLNKLFPNLKFIVATTSIINGNKCIQ
;
A
#
# COMPACT_ATOMS: atom_id res chain seq x y z
N MET A 1 28.86 -5.25 4.21
CA MET A 1 28.40 -4.34 5.27
C MET A 1 27.06 -3.70 4.87
N ASN A 2 26.99 -3.00 3.74
CA ASN A 2 25.79 -2.26 3.28
C ASN A 2 24.45 -3.02 3.33
N MET A 3 24.38 -4.30 2.93
CA MET A 3 23.11 -5.07 3.00
C MET A 3 22.70 -5.49 4.41
N GLN A 4 23.66 -5.63 5.32
CA GLN A 4 23.39 -5.88 6.74
C GLN A 4 22.94 -4.60 7.42
N ASP A 5 23.58 -3.48 7.08
CA ASP A 5 23.25 -2.15 7.62
C ASP A 5 21.86 -1.70 7.16
N SER A 6 21.47 -1.99 5.91
CA SER A 6 20.12 -1.76 5.39
C SER A 6 19.07 -2.77 5.89
N MET A 7 19.49 -3.74 6.70
CA MET A 7 18.67 -4.84 7.24
C MET A 7 18.02 -5.75 6.19
N LEU A 8 18.45 -5.66 4.92
CA LEU A 8 17.99 -6.56 3.85
C LEU A 8 18.53 -7.98 4.04
N LEU A 9 19.76 -8.11 4.53
CA LEU A 9 20.38 -9.39 4.87
C LEU A 9 20.74 -9.41 6.35
N ARG A 10 20.05 -10.23 7.16
CA ARG A 10 20.26 -10.31 8.60
C ARG A 10 20.00 -11.72 9.12
N ALA A 11 20.55 -12.04 10.29
CA ALA A 11 20.19 -13.25 11.01
C ALA A 11 18.70 -13.27 11.33
N LYS A 12 18.08 -14.45 11.29
CA LYS A 12 16.66 -14.60 11.57
C LYS A 12 16.36 -14.12 13.00
N ASP A 13 15.43 -13.19 13.12
CA ASP A 13 14.94 -12.70 14.40
C ASP A 13 13.40 -12.68 14.44
N LYS A 14 12.85 -12.31 15.61
CA LYS A 14 11.39 -12.20 15.80
C LYS A 14 10.86 -10.79 15.53
N ARG A 15 11.68 -9.86 15.02
CA ARG A 15 11.26 -8.46 14.80
C ARG A 15 10.31 -8.34 13.61
N PHE A 16 10.35 -9.27 12.67
CA PHE A 16 9.51 -9.24 11.47
C PHE A 16 8.87 -10.61 11.20
N ASP A 17 7.58 -10.72 11.51
CA ASP A 17 6.79 -11.94 11.32
C ASP A 17 6.13 -11.93 9.93
N TRP A 18 6.90 -12.31 8.91
CA TRP A 18 6.42 -12.39 7.53
C TRP A 18 5.21 -13.33 7.35
N PRO A 19 5.19 -14.56 7.90
CA PRO A 19 4.01 -15.43 7.82
C PRO A 19 2.73 -14.79 8.36
N LYS A 20 2.79 -14.16 9.54
CA LYS A 20 1.65 -13.45 10.12
C LYS A 20 1.23 -12.27 9.24
N MET A 21 2.19 -11.48 8.75
CA MET A 21 1.88 -10.34 7.89
C MET A 21 1.20 -10.76 6.59
N LYS A 22 1.68 -11.84 5.93
CA LYS A 22 1.02 -12.39 4.73
C LYS A 22 -0.44 -12.72 4.97
N LYS A 23 -0.75 -13.37 6.09
CA LYS A 23 -2.13 -13.74 6.46
C LYS A 23 -2.97 -12.51 6.80
N VAL A 24 -2.46 -11.62 7.63
CA VAL A 24 -3.20 -10.45 8.14
C VAL A 24 -3.52 -9.42 7.06
N PHE A 25 -2.60 -9.21 6.12
CA PHE A 25 -2.82 -8.29 5.00
C PHE A 25 -3.47 -8.96 3.79
N GLY A 26 -3.59 -10.29 3.76
CA GLY A 26 -4.10 -11.03 2.60
C GLY A 26 -3.21 -10.81 1.38
N LEU A 27 -1.90 -11.06 1.53
CA LEU A 27 -0.92 -10.77 0.48
C LEU A 27 -0.90 -11.82 -0.63
N ILE A 28 -1.35 -13.04 -0.37
CA ILE A 28 -1.32 -14.14 -1.33
C ILE A 28 -2.75 -14.49 -1.73
N ASN A 29 -2.99 -14.52 -3.04
CA ASN A 29 -4.15 -15.13 -3.67
C ASN A 29 -3.69 -16.13 -4.74
N GLU A 30 -3.95 -17.40 -4.50
CA GLU A 30 -3.57 -18.49 -5.40
C GLU A 30 -4.52 -18.62 -6.61
N GLU A 31 -5.73 -18.07 -6.50
CA GLU A 31 -6.79 -18.17 -7.53
C GLU A 31 -6.87 -16.91 -8.42
N VAL A 32 -5.78 -16.13 -8.47
CA VAL A 32 -5.74 -14.89 -9.22
C VAL A 32 -5.99 -15.13 -10.72
N LYS A 33 -6.83 -14.28 -11.32
CA LYS A 33 -7.07 -14.27 -12.76
C LYS A 33 -6.39 -13.05 -13.39
N ILE A 34 -5.40 -13.28 -14.23
CA ILE A 34 -4.57 -12.21 -14.85
C ILE A 34 -5.32 -11.52 -15.99
N ASP A 35 -6.15 -12.27 -16.71
CA ASP A 35 -6.94 -11.80 -17.86
C ASP A 35 -8.05 -10.82 -17.44
N ARG A 36 -8.69 -11.06 -16.29
CA ARG A 36 -9.73 -10.23 -15.71
C ARG A 36 -9.44 -9.98 -14.23
N PRO A 37 -8.43 -9.14 -13.92
CA PRO A 37 -8.00 -8.93 -12.55
C PRO A 37 -9.09 -8.22 -11.76
N LYS A 38 -9.38 -8.75 -10.56
CA LYS A 38 -10.33 -8.17 -9.60
C LYS A 38 -9.64 -7.50 -8.42
N GLU A 39 -8.35 -7.75 -8.23
CA GLU A 39 -7.56 -7.27 -7.10
C GLU A 39 -6.12 -7.01 -7.54
N ILE A 40 -5.37 -6.28 -6.70
CA ILE A 40 -4.01 -5.82 -6.99
C ILE A 40 -2.95 -6.93 -7.07
N SER A 41 -3.24 -8.14 -6.61
CA SER A 41 -2.28 -9.27 -6.62
C SER A 41 -1.87 -9.74 -8.03
N TYR A 42 -2.64 -9.33 -9.05
CA TYR A 42 -2.37 -9.66 -10.45
C TYR A 42 -0.99 -9.21 -10.93
N VAL A 43 -0.43 -8.14 -10.33
CA VAL A 43 0.86 -7.58 -10.75
C VAL A 43 2.05 -8.52 -10.53
N PHE A 44 1.92 -9.46 -9.59
CA PHE A 44 2.91 -10.50 -9.33
C PHE A 44 2.28 -11.89 -9.34
N ASN A 45 1.26 -12.11 -10.17
CA ASN A 45 0.59 -13.41 -10.33
C ASN A 45 0.21 -14.07 -8.99
N GLY A 46 -0.43 -13.30 -8.12
CA GLY A 46 -1.00 -13.80 -6.87
C GLY A 46 -0.39 -13.19 -5.63
N LEU A 47 0.71 -12.46 -5.75
CA LEU A 47 1.25 -11.64 -4.67
C LEU A 47 0.82 -10.18 -4.80
N ALA A 48 0.09 -9.66 -3.81
CA ALA A 48 -0.16 -8.24 -3.69
C ALA A 48 1.09 -7.53 -3.14
N PRO A 49 1.58 -6.45 -3.78
CA PRO A 49 2.66 -5.64 -3.22
C PRO A 49 2.25 -5.13 -1.84
N PRO A 50 3.01 -5.40 -0.76
CA PRO A 50 2.59 -5.03 0.60
C PRO A 50 2.30 -3.54 0.77
N SER A 51 3.11 -2.68 0.12
CA SER A 51 2.95 -1.23 0.10
C SER A 51 1.59 -0.80 -0.48
N VAL A 52 1.16 -1.41 -1.58
CA VAL A 52 -0.11 -1.08 -2.23
C VAL A 52 -1.29 -1.74 -1.51
N LYS A 53 -1.10 -2.94 -0.94
CA LYS A 53 -2.10 -3.60 -0.10
C LYS A 53 -2.39 -2.79 1.16
N PHE A 54 -1.38 -2.17 1.74
CA PHE A 54 -1.55 -1.23 2.84
C PHE A 54 -2.44 -0.04 2.44
N ILE A 55 -2.18 0.58 1.28
CA ILE A 55 -3.01 1.69 0.76
C ILE A 55 -4.46 1.24 0.52
N GLU A 56 -4.66 0.05 -0.06
CA GLU A 56 -5.99 -0.51 -0.26
C GLU A 56 -6.74 -0.71 1.06
N ASN A 57 -6.07 -1.25 2.09
CA ASN A 57 -6.65 -1.42 3.42
C ASN A 57 -7.00 -0.07 4.06
N PHE A 58 -6.10 0.90 3.95
CA PHE A 58 -6.28 2.25 4.48
C PHE A 58 -7.52 2.93 3.88
N ILE A 59 -7.66 2.89 2.56
CA ILE A 59 -8.78 3.51 1.85
C ILE A 59 -10.09 2.77 2.14
N SER A 60 -10.08 1.43 2.12
CA SER A 60 -11.26 0.61 2.41
C SER A 60 -11.81 0.81 3.83
N ARG A 61 -10.98 1.29 4.75
CA ARG A 61 -11.31 1.48 6.17
C ARG A 61 -11.51 2.93 6.57
N GLU A 62 -11.48 3.84 5.59
CA GLU A 62 -11.67 5.26 5.81
C GLU A 62 -10.68 5.87 6.83
N GLY A 63 -9.44 5.38 6.83
CA GLY A 63 -8.33 5.98 7.56
C GLY A 63 -7.74 5.15 8.70
N PHE A 64 -6.93 5.80 9.55
CA PHE A 64 -6.18 5.15 10.64
C PHE A 64 -6.96 4.92 11.93
N LYS A 65 -8.18 5.43 12.05
CA LYS A 65 -8.99 5.29 13.29
C LYS A 65 -9.60 3.88 13.46
N ASP A 66 -9.63 3.09 12.40
CA ASP A 66 -10.15 1.73 12.46
C ASP A 66 -9.27 0.82 13.34
N LYS A 67 -9.88 0.08 14.26
CA LYS A 67 -9.17 -0.80 15.21
C LYS A 67 -8.38 -1.88 14.48
N GLU A 68 -8.92 -2.46 13.42
CA GLU A 68 -8.21 -3.51 12.67
C GLU A 68 -7.01 -2.91 11.94
N MET A 69 -7.15 -1.72 11.34
CA MET A 69 -6.02 -1.01 10.72
C MET A 69 -4.89 -0.75 11.72
N LEU A 70 -5.23 -0.36 12.95
CA LEU A 70 -4.26 -0.16 14.03
C LEU A 70 -3.54 -1.47 14.41
N GLU A 71 -4.24 -2.60 14.47
CA GLU A 71 -3.59 -3.90 14.69
C GLU A 71 -2.65 -4.29 13.54
N LYS A 72 -3.02 -3.96 12.29
CA LYS A 72 -2.16 -4.19 11.13
C LYS A 72 -0.90 -3.32 11.17
N LEU A 73 -1.01 -2.07 11.62
CA LEU A 73 0.10 -1.14 11.78
C LEU A 73 1.15 -1.63 12.79
N LYS A 74 0.74 -2.32 13.86
CA LYS A 74 1.66 -2.90 14.85
C LYS A 74 2.61 -3.96 14.27
N LEU A 75 2.27 -4.54 13.11
CA LEU A 75 3.12 -5.53 12.42
C LEU A 75 4.16 -4.87 11.50
N LEU A 76 3.99 -3.59 11.19
CA LEU A 76 4.89 -2.86 10.30
C LEU A 76 6.00 -2.18 11.11
N PRO A 77 7.22 -2.12 10.57
CA PRO A 77 8.29 -1.36 11.19
C PRO A 77 8.00 0.15 11.10
N GLY A 78 8.35 0.88 12.16
CA GLY A 78 8.29 2.34 12.20
C GLY A 78 7.04 2.90 12.90
N ALA A 79 6.98 4.22 12.93
CA ALA A 79 5.84 4.96 13.48
C ALA A 79 4.90 5.41 12.35
N TYR A 80 3.61 5.52 12.66
CA TYR A 80 2.64 6.15 11.78
C TYR A 80 2.17 7.47 12.38
N TYR A 81 1.77 8.40 11.52
CA TYR A 81 1.21 9.68 11.92
C TYR A 81 -0.13 9.88 11.21
N SER A 82 -1.19 10.12 11.99
CA SER A 82 -2.52 10.45 11.49
C SER A 82 -2.80 11.93 11.76
N PRO A 83 -3.19 12.73 10.74
CA PRO A 83 -3.58 14.10 10.96
C PRO A 83 -4.90 14.17 11.74
N PRO A 84 -5.10 15.17 12.62
CA PRO A 84 -6.27 15.24 13.51
C PRO A 84 -7.62 15.22 12.76
N ASN A 85 -7.65 15.77 11.55
CA ASN A 85 -8.86 15.89 10.73
C ASN A 85 -8.94 14.88 9.57
N GLU A 86 -8.22 13.76 9.64
CA GLU A 86 -8.21 12.72 8.59
C GLU A 86 -9.63 12.30 8.13
N HIS A 87 -10.53 12.12 9.08
CA HIS A 87 -11.92 11.70 8.84
C HIS A 87 -12.72 12.65 7.94
N GLU A 88 -12.36 13.93 7.84
CA GLU A 88 -12.99 14.89 6.93
C GLU A 88 -12.73 14.54 5.47
N PHE A 89 -11.58 13.92 5.17
CA PHE A 89 -11.26 13.45 3.83
C PHE A 89 -12.26 12.38 3.34
N PHE A 90 -12.73 11.50 4.23
CA PHE A 90 -13.62 10.40 3.85
C PHE A 90 -15.09 10.81 3.83
N ARG A 91 -15.50 11.83 4.59
CA ARG A 91 -16.87 12.36 4.58
C ARG A 91 -17.32 12.77 3.16
N PRO A 92 -18.56 12.45 2.75
CA PRO A 92 -19.09 12.90 1.46
C PRO A 92 -19.11 14.44 1.41
N GLY A 93 -18.62 15.00 0.30
CA GLY A 93 -18.60 16.45 0.10
C GLY A 93 -20.03 17.01 0.01
N LYS A 94 -20.27 18.18 0.61
CA LYS A 94 -21.55 18.90 0.49
C LYS A 94 -21.48 19.87 -0.69
N GLY A 95 -22.53 19.90 -1.52
CA GLY A 95 -22.67 20.86 -2.63
C GLY A 95 -22.09 20.39 -3.98
N PRO A 96 -21.81 21.31 -4.93
CA PRO A 96 -21.34 20.98 -6.29
C PRO A 96 -19.97 20.28 -6.33
N ASP A 97 -19.20 20.34 -5.24
CA ASP A 97 -17.92 19.62 -5.09
C ASP A 97 -18.08 18.10 -4.88
N SER A 98 -19.31 17.62 -4.64
CA SER A 98 -19.62 16.18 -4.52
C SER A 98 -19.33 15.40 -5.81
N MET A 99 -19.39 16.05 -6.97
CA MET A 99 -19.05 15.44 -8.26
C MET A 99 -17.55 15.36 -8.53
N ARG A 100 -16.71 16.04 -7.74
CA ARG A 100 -15.27 16.09 -7.98
C ARG A 100 -14.57 14.92 -7.30
N LYS A 101 -13.79 14.15 -8.07
CA LYS A 101 -12.99 13.05 -7.50
C LYS A 101 -11.98 13.58 -6.49
N LYS A 102 -11.97 13.00 -5.29
CA LYS A 102 -10.99 13.33 -4.25
C LYS A 102 -9.61 12.86 -4.70
N LYS A 103 -8.57 13.65 -4.46
CA LYS A 103 -7.20 13.31 -4.87
C LYS A 103 -6.43 12.76 -3.68
N VAL A 104 -5.75 11.64 -3.87
CA VAL A 104 -4.85 11.03 -2.88
C VAL A 104 -3.46 11.03 -3.45
N MET A 105 -2.53 11.73 -2.80
CA MET A 105 -1.11 11.69 -3.18
C MET A 105 -0.40 10.63 -2.35
N VAL A 106 0.19 9.65 -3.02
CA VAL A 106 1.01 8.60 -2.41
C VAL A 106 2.46 8.91 -2.72
N TYR A 107 3.23 9.25 -1.68
CA TYR A 107 4.65 9.60 -1.82
C TYR A 107 5.53 8.45 -1.31
N PHE A 108 6.29 7.83 -2.21
CA PHE A 108 7.24 6.77 -1.87
C PHE A 108 8.65 7.33 -1.61
N ILE A 109 9.08 7.23 -0.35
CA ILE A 109 10.45 7.58 0.08
C ILE A 109 11.31 6.31 0.01
N GLY A 110 12.42 6.36 -0.72
CA GLY A 110 13.29 5.19 -0.98
C GLY A 110 13.06 4.51 -2.32
N GLY A 111 11.99 4.88 -3.03
CA GLY A 111 11.72 4.49 -4.41
C GLY A 111 10.44 3.66 -4.57
N VAL A 112 9.97 3.56 -5.81
CA VAL A 112 8.79 2.75 -6.17
C VAL A 112 9.06 1.96 -7.45
N THR A 113 8.47 0.77 -7.54
CA THR A 113 8.58 -0.11 -8.71
C THR A 113 7.43 0.12 -9.71
N PHE A 114 7.63 -0.27 -10.97
CA PHE A 114 6.58 -0.24 -11.97
C PHE A 114 5.37 -1.14 -11.63
N ALA A 115 5.60 -2.24 -10.92
CA ALA A 115 4.54 -3.13 -10.45
C ALA A 115 3.64 -2.44 -9.43
N GLU A 116 4.24 -1.73 -8.46
CA GLU A 116 3.49 -0.94 -7.48
C GLU A 116 2.73 0.22 -8.14
N ILE A 117 3.36 0.94 -9.07
CA ILE A 117 2.67 1.98 -9.85
C ILE A 117 1.46 1.39 -10.59
N SER A 118 1.62 0.21 -11.20
CA SER A 118 0.54 -0.48 -11.92
C SER A 118 -0.60 -0.92 -11.00
N ALA A 119 -0.28 -1.44 -9.81
CA ALA A 119 -1.27 -1.79 -8.80
C ALA A 119 -2.03 -0.55 -8.30
N ILE A 120 -1.37 0.60 -8.09
CA ILE A 120 -2.06 1.85 -7.72
C ILE A 120 -2.96 2.35 -8.85
N ARG A 121 -2.53 2.22 -10.11
CA ARG A 121 -3.39 2.51 -11.27
C ARG A 121 -4.62 1.61 -11.29
N PHE A 122 -4.49 0.34 -10.89
CA PHE A 122 -5.63 -0.56 -10.72
C PHE A 122 -6.56 -0.12 -9.59
N LEU A 123 -6.02 0.40 -8.47
CA LEU A 123 -6.85 0.97 -7.39
C LEU A 123 -7.75 2.13 -7.84
N ASN A 124 -7.33 2.94 -8.82
CA ASN A 124 -8.20 3.98 -9.40
C ASN A 124 -9.47 3.39 -10.05
N LYS A 125 -9.43 2.13 -10.50
CA LYS A 125 -10.61 1.43 -11.05
C LYS A 125 -11.52 0.92 -9.94
N LEU A 126 -10.95 0.42 -8.83
CA LEU A 126 -11.70 -0.06 -7.67
C LEU A 126 -12.38 1.08 -6.90
N PHE A 127 -11.72 2.23 -6.80
CA PHE A 127 -12.22 3.40 -6.08
C PHE A 127 -12.47 4.58 -7.05
N PRO A 128 -13.58 4.56 -7.82
CA PRO A 128 -13.84 5.54 -8.88
C PRO A 128 -13.99 6.99 -8.37
N ASN A 129 -14.33 7.15 -7.08
CA ASN A 129 -14.47 8.44 -6.40
C ASN A 129 -13.12 9.08 -6.03
N LEU A 130 -12.04 8.32 -6.13
CA LEU A 130 -10.69 8.75 -5.79
C LEU A 130 -9.82 8.87 -7.05
N LYS A 131 -8.82 9.72 -6.98
CA LYS A 131 -7.75 9.85 -7.98
C LYS A 131 -6.41 9.77 -7.27
N PHE A 132 -5.71 8.65 -7.43
CA PHE A 132 -4.37 8.45 -6.91
C PHE A 132 -3.33 9.18 -7.77
N ILE A 133 -2.45 9.92 -7.12
CA ILE A 133 -1.28 10.59 -7.69
C ILE A 133 -0.06 9.96 -7.02
N VAL A 134 0.81 9.33 -7.81
CA VAL A 134 2.03 8.70 -7.29
C VAL A 134 3.19 9.67 -7.42
N ALA A 135 3.89 9.91 -6.32
CA ALA A 135 5.16 10.61 -6.28
C ALA A 135 6.21 9.71 -5.63
N THR A 136 7.46 9.87 -6.04
CA THR A 136 8.55 9.05 -5.52
C THR A 136 9.86 9.81 -5.59
N THR A 137 10.79 9.40 -4.74
CA THR A 137 12.20 9.84 -4.81
C THR A 137 12.93 9.26 -6.02
N SER A 138 12.63 8.02 -6.42
CA SER A 138 13.24 7.37 -7.59
C SER A 138 12.41 6.18 -8.09
N ILE A 139 12.51 5.85 -9.36
CA ILE A 139 11.92 4.61 -9.90
C ILE A 139 12.97 3.50 -9.82
N ILE A 140 12.67 2.46 -9.04
CA ILE A 140 13.62 1.39 -8.70
C ILE A 140 13.14 0.01 -9.17
N ASN A 141 14.07 -0.95 -9.13
CA ASN A 141 13.81 -2.38 -9.30
C ASN A 141 14.78 -3.16 -8.39
N GLY A 142 14.68 -4.49 -8.35
CA GLY A 142 15.53 -5.33 -7.49
C GLY A 142 17.03 -5.08 -7.70
N ASN A 143 17.47 -4.94 -8.96
CA ASN A 143 18.88 -4.71 -9.28
C ASN A 143 19.37 -3.33 -8.81
N LYS A 144 18.58 -2.27 -9.09
CA LYS A 144 18.91 -0.90 -8.67
C LYS A 144 18.87 -0.70 -7.16
N CYS A 145 18.13 -1.53 -6.42
CA CYS A 145 18.07 -1.47 -4.96
C CYS A 145 19.33 -2.06 -4.31
N ILE A 146 19.97 -3.01 -5.00
CA ILE A 146 21.15 -3.74 -4.49
C ILE A 146 22.46 -3.07 -4.92
N GLN A 147 22.47 -2.39 -6.06
CA GLN A 147 23.59 -1.60 -6.57
C GLN A 147 23.84 -0.36 -5.72
#